data_AF-A0A7K1CF73-F1
#
_entry.id   AF-A0A7K1CF73-F1
#
_cell.length_a   1.000
_cell.length_b   1.000
_cell.length_c   1.000
_cell.angle_alpha   90.00
_cell.angle_beta   90.00
_cell.angle_gamma   90.00
#
_symmetry.space_group_name_H-M   'P 1'
#
loop_
_entity.id
_entity.type
_entity.pdbx_description
1 polymer ?
#
loop_
_entity_poly.entity_id
_entity_poly.type
_entity_poly.pdbx_seq_one_letter_code
_entity_poly.pdbx_strand_id
1 'polypeptide(L)'
;FQAAGAAPIVKNKIVKNPETIATAIRIGSPASWDQAVAAQVGSKELIDSVTDKEILNAYRLVAAKEGVFIEPSSAAGLAGLIKKKEQRKLPKGQIIVVTVTGNGLKDVQWILNSAGKPVVISVDLKRAAKVIGLK
;
A
#
# COMPACT_ATOMS: atom_id res chain seq x y z
N PHE A 1 9.85 -2.20 -0.16
CA PHE A 1 9.54 -1.68 1.20
C PHE A 1 8.86 -2.76 2.01
N GLN A 2 9.15 -2.90 3.30
CA GLN A 2 8.45 -3.80 4.22
C GLN A 2 7.39 -3.04 5.04
N ALA A 3 6.39 -3.73 5.59
CA ALA A 3 5.50 -3.11 6.59
C ALA A 3 6.26 -2.93 7.92
N ALA A 4 6.12 -1.79 8.59
CA ALA A 4 6.94 -1.44 9.76
C ALA A 4 6.83 -2.45 10.93
N GLY A 5 5.66 -3.06 11.12
CA GLY A 5 5.44 -4.13 12.10
C GLY A 5 5.95 -5.51 11.66
N ALA A 6 6.37 -5.67 10.40
CA ALA A 6 6.95 -6.88 9.83
C ALA A 6 8.17 -6.55 8.95
N ALA A 7 9.10 -5.73 9.47
CA ALA A 7 10.29 -5.26 8.74
C ALA A 7 11.61 -5.86 9.26
N PRO A 8 11.81 -7.19 9.20
CA PRO A 8 12.98 -7.84 9.77
C PRO A 8 14.30 -7.47 9.07
N ILE A 9 14.30 -7.31 7.74
CA ILE A 9 15.50 -6.95 6.97
C ILE A 9 15.92 -5.51 7.31
N VAL A 10 14.94 -4.58 7.35
CA VAL A 10 15.20 -3.18 7.74
C VAL A 10 15.74 -3.08 9.16
N LYS A 11 15.22 -3.88 10.09
CA LYS A 11 15.65 -3.89 11.50
C LYS A 11 16.88 -4.76 11.76
N ASN A 12 17.38 -5.45 10.73
CA ASN A 12 18.42 -6.47 10.80
C ASN A 12 18.23 -7.47 11.96
N LYS A 13 16.98 -7.89 12.21
CA LYS A 13 16.62 -8.84 13.28
C LYS A 13 15.31 -9.55 12.99
N ILE A 14 15.20 -10.79 13.43
CA ILE A 14 13.94 -11.54 13.36
C ILE A 14 12.86 -10.79 14.14
N VAL A 15 11.69 -10.64 13.52
CA VAL A 15 10.48 -10.11 14.17
C VAL A 15 9.63 -11.31 14.58
N LYS A 16 9.68 -11.70 15.86
CA LYS A 16 8.98 -12.92 16.34
C LYS A 16 7.46 -12.88 16.12
N ASN A 17 6.86 -11.71 16.33
CA ASN A 17 5.42 -11.49 16.19
C ASN A 17 5.18 -10.42 15.10
N PRO A 18 5.31 -10.74 13.81
CA PRO A 18 5.09 -9.76 12.75
C PRO A 18 3.61 -9.35 12.73
N GLU A 19 3.34 -8.06 12.58
CA GLU A 19 1.98 -7.52 12.54
C GLU A 19 1.86 -6.44 11.48
N THR A 20 0.85 -6.56 10.62
CA THR A 20 0.51 -5.57 9.59
C THR A 20 -0.83 -5.94 8.94
N ILE A 21 -1.54 -4.95 8.44
CA ILE A 21 -2.69 -5.13 7.54
C ILE A 21 -2.31 -5.82 6.21
N ALA A 22 -1.04 -5.74 5.81
CA ALA A 22 -0.52 -6.29 4.57
C ALA A 22 -0.10 -7.75 4.75
N THR A 23 -1.10 -8.63 4.78
CA THR A 23 -0.99 -10.07 5.09
C THR A 23 0.12 -10.78 4.31
N ALA A 24 0.22 -10.54 3.00
CA ALA A 24 1.21 -11.20 2.14
C ALA A 24 2.68 -10.84 2.47
N ILE A 25 2.94 -9.74 3.19
CA ILE A 25 4.27 -9.34 3.65
C ILE A 25 4.39 -9.36 5.17
N ARG A 26 3.48 -10.02 5.88
CA ARG A 26 3.51 -10.24 7.33
C ARG A 26 4.52 -11.35 7.70
N ILE A 27 5.79 -11.13 7.35
CA ILE A 27 6.86 -12.12 7.50
C ILE A 27 7.91 -11.60 8.48
N GLY A 28 8.16 -12.37 9.54
CA GLY A 28 9.13 -12.03 10.58
C GLY A 28 10.54 -12.57 10.37
N SER A 29 10.68 -13.61 9.54
CA SER A 29 11.94 -14.27 9.19
C SER A 29 11.89 -14.74 7.73
N PRO A 30 12.23 -13.88 6.76
CA PRO A 30 12.16 -14.22 5.33
C PRO A 30 13.12 -15.35 4.97
N ALA A 31 12.65 -16.33 4.21
CA ALA A 31 13.48 -17.45 3.75
C ALA A 31 14.64 -16.99 2.85
N SER A 32 14.39 -16.00 1.98
CA SER A 32 15.37 -15.43 1.06
C SER A 32 16.09 -14.20 1.63
N TRP A 33 16.37 -14.16 2.94
CA TRP A 33 16.99 -12.99 3.60
C TRP A 33 18.30 -12.58 2.92
N ASP A 34 19.23 -13.53 2.79
CA ASP A 34 20.56 -13.25 2.24
C ASP A 34 20.49 -12.79 0.77
N GLN A 35 19.57 -13.36 -0.01
CA GLN A 35 19.34 -12.96 -1.40
C GLN A 35 18.81 -11.52 -1.47
N ALA A 36 17.89 -11.14 -0.57
CA ALA A 36 17.36 -9.77 -0.52
C ALA A 36 18.44 -8.75 -0.12
N VAL A 37 19.30 -9.08 0.86
CA VAL A 37 20.43 -8.24 1.26
C VAL A 37 21.46 -8.14 0.12
N ALA A 38 21.79 -9.25 -0.53
CA ALA A 38 22.71 -9.25 -1.67
C ALA A 38 22.17 -8.38 -2.83
N ALA A 39 20.86 -8.46 -3.13
CA ALA A 39 20.22 -7.61 -4.15
C ALA A 39 20.26 -6.13 -3.76
N GLN A 40 20.02 -5.79 -2.49
CA GLN A 40 20.15 -4.42 -1.98
C GLN A 40 21.57 -3.89 -2.17
N VAL A 41 22.58 -4.66 -1.74
CA VAL A 41 23.99 -4.26 -1.84
C VAL A 41 24.43 -4.15 -3.31
N GLY A 42 24.09 -5.12 -4.14
CA GLY A 42 24.47 -5.15 -5.56
C GLY A 42 23.84 -4.02 -6.38
N SER A 43 22.62 -3.62 -6.06
CA SER A 43 21.94 -2.47 -6.70
C SER A 43 22.37 -1.11 -6.14
N LYS A 44 23.05 -1.08 -4.98
CA LYS A 44 23.33 0.15 -4.20
C LYS A 44 22.07 0.93 -3.82
N GLU A 45 20.94 0.24 -3.79
CA GLU A 45 19.64 0.80 -3.41
C GLU A 45 19.29 0.40 -1.98
N LEU A 46 18.03 0.61 -1.60
CA LEU A 46 17.57 0.44 -0.22
C LEU A 46 16.45 -0.58 -0.07
N ILE A 47 16.43 -1.22 1.10
CA ILE A 47 15.24 -1.83 1.68
C ILE A 47 14.86 -0.98 2.89
N ASP A 48 13.66 -0.42 2.89
CA ASP A 48 13.12 0.44 3.96
C ASP A 48 11.69 0.00 4.29
N SER A 49 11.08 0.58 5.31
CA SER A 49 9.75 0.24 5.80
C SER A 49 8.73 1.38 5.65
N VAL A 50 7.46 1.01 5.60
CA VAL A 50 6.29 1.90 5.62
C VAL A 50 5.30 1.42 6.66
N THR A 51 4.57 2.34 7.27
CA THR A 51 3.51 2.08 8.24
C THR A 51 2.24 1.58 7.56
N ASP A 52 1.38 0.86 8.29
CA ASP A 52 0.08 0.43 7.79
C ASP A 52 -0.80 1.60 7.34
N LYS A 53 -0.65 2.76 7.99
CA LYS A 53 -1.33 4.00 7.59
C LYS A 53 -0.87 4.47 6.20
N GLU A 54 0.44 4.47 5.94
CA GLU A 54 0.99 4.82 4.62
C GLU A 54 0.56 3.81 3.55
N ILE A 55 0.57 2.50 3.88
CA ILE A 55 0.10 1.43 2.99
C ILE A 55 -1.37 1.66 2.62
N LEU A 56 -2.23 1.88 3.63
CA LEU A 56 -3.67 2.07 3.42
C LEU A 56 -3.96 3.35 2.61
N ASN A 57 -3.20 4.41 2.82
CA ASN A 57 -3.32 5.64 2.04
C ASN A 57 -2.94 5.41 0.57
N ALA A 58 -1.81 4.74 0.30
CA ALA A 58 -1.39 4.40 -1.06
C ALA A 58 -2.40 3.48 -1.75
N TYR A 59 -2.90 2.48 -1.04
CA TYR A 59 -3.92 1.55 -1.51
C TYR A 59 -5.21 2.27 -1.96
N ARG A 60 -5.70 3.22 -1.15
CA ARG A 60 -6.87 4.03 -1.51
C ARG A 60 -6.57 4.98 -2.67
N LEU A 61 -5.39 5.59 -2.66
CA LEU A 61 -4.98 6.56 -3.67
C LEU A 61 -4.96 5.94 -5.06
N VAL A 62 -4.32 4.78 -5.22
CA VAL A 62 -4.18 4.14 -6.54
C VAL A 62 -5.53 3.68 -7.10
N ALA A 63 -6.41 3.15 -6.25
CA ALA A 63 -7.76 2.78 -6.66
C ALA A 63 -8.59 4.01 -7.08
N ALA A 64 -8.52 5.10 -6.31
CA ALA A 64 -9.33 6.30 -6.55
C ALA A 64 -8.80 7.19 -7.69
N LYS A 65 -7.49 7.18 -7.97
CA LYS A 65 -6.86 8.05 -8.98
C LYS A 65 -6.55 7.34 -10.29
N GLU A 66 -6.12 6.08 -10.21
CA GLU A 66 -5.67 5.33 -11.39
C GLU A 66 -6.65 4.20 -11.78
N GLY A 67 -7.69 3.95 -10.96
CA GLY A 67 -8.63 2.85 -11.21
C GLY A 67 -8.02 1.45 -11.07
N VAL A 68 -6.80 1.34 -10.50
CA VAL A 68 -6.12 0.06 -10.33
C VAL A 68 -6.37 -0.47 -8.92
N PHE A 69 -7.11 -1.57 -8.82
CA PHE A 69 -7.48 -2.17 -7.55
C PHE A 69 -6.53 -3.31 -7.15
N ILE A 70 -5.66 -3.04 -6.17
CA ILE A 70 -4.56 -3.92 -5.75
C ILE A 70 -4.73 -4.37 -4.29
N GLU A 71 -4.06 -5.43 -3.85
CA GLU A 71 -4.06 -5.81 -2.43
C GLU A 71 -3.20 -4.84 -1.56
N PRO A 72 -3.41 -4.76 -0.22
CA PRO A 72 -2.61 -3.88 0.64
C PRO A 72 -1.09 -4.08 0.53
N SER A 73 -0.62 -5.34 0.44
CA SER A 73 0.81 -5.65 0.29
C SER A 73 1.42 -5.05 -0.99
N SER A 74 0.66 -5.06 -2.09
CA SER A 74 1.09 -4.44 -3.35
C SER A 74 1.21 -2.92 -3.24
N ALA A 75 0.43 -2.29 -2.36
CA ALA A 75 0.50 -0.84 -2.13
C ALA A 75 1.76 -0.40 -1.36
N ALA A 76 2.49 -1.32 -0.72
CA ALA A 76 3.68 -0.98 0.06
C ALA A 76 4.79 -0.33 -0.80
N GLY A 77 4.94 -0.75 -2.06
CA GLY A 77 5.88 -0.13 -3.01
C GLY A 77 5.52 1.33 -3.31
N LEU A 78 4.25 1.59 -3.60
CA LEU A 78 3.73 2.95 -3.84
C LEU A 78 3.80 3.82 -2.59
N ALA A 79 3.47 3.28 -1.41
CA ALA A 79 3.61 3.96 -0.14
C ALA A 79 5.07 4.41 0.08
N GLY A 80 6.03 3.53 -0.22
CA GLY A 80 7.45 3.85 -0.13
C GLY A 80 7.87 4.94 -1.11
N LEU A 81 7.33 4.91 -2.34
CA LEU A 81 7.55 5.96 -3.33
C LEU A 81 7.05 7.32 -2.84
N ILE A 82 5.82 7.39 -2.32
CA ILE A 82 5.22 8.61 -1.74
C ILE A 82 6.08 9.13 -0.58
N LYS A 83 6.46 8.25 0.35
CA LYS A 83 7.35 8.59 1.48
C LYS A 83 8.68 9.19 1.01
N LYS A 84 9.32 8.61 -0.01
CA LYS A 84 10.59 9.15 -0.55
C LYS A 84 10.39 10.47 -1.29
N LYS A 85 9.25 10.67 -1.96
CA LYS A 85 8.88 11.94 -2.58
C LYS A 85 8.77 13.05 -1.54
N GLU A 86 8.05 12.81 -0.46
CA GLU A 86 7.88 13.75 0.65
C GLU A 86 9.22 14.09 1.32
N GLN A 87 10.12 13.12 1.42
CA GLN A 87 11.50 13.31 1.90
C GLN A 87 12.43 14.01 0.90
N ARG A 88 11.96 14.35 -0.31
CA ARG A 88 12.76 14.91 -1.41
C ARG A 88 13.95 14.02 -1.82
N LYS A 89 13.79 12.70 -1.69
CA LYS A 89 14.82 11.69 -1.99
C LYS A 89 14.60 10.96 -3.32
N LEU A 90 13.59 11.36 -4.11
CA LEU A 90 13.38 10.74 -5.42
C LEU A 90 14.24 11.40 -6.50
N PRO A 91 14.86 10.60 -7.38
CA PRO A 91 15.59 11.12 -8.51
C PRO A 91 14.63 11.77 -9.51
N LYS A 92 15.07 12.87 -10.13
CA LYS A 92 14.30 13.57 -11.16
C LYS A 92 14.51 12.91 -12.53
N GLY A 93 13.49 12.93 -13.38
CA GLY A 93 13.59 12.44 -14.77
C GLY A 93 13.65 10.92 -14.92
N GLN A 94 13.47 10.16 -13.85
CA GLN A 94 13.52 8.70 -13.89
C GLN A 94 12.13 8.08 -14.12
N ILE A 95 12.13 6.92 -14.78
CA ILE A 95 10.98 6.03 -14.85
C ILE A 95 11.04 5.09 -13.65
N ILE A 96 9.95 5.00 -12.89
CA ILE A 96 9.85 4.14 -11.70
C ILE A 96 8.77 3.11 -11.96
N VAL A 97 9.12 1.83 -11.81
CA VAL A 97 8.19 0.72 -11.89
C VAL A 97 7.88 0.24 -10.48
N VAL A 98 6.59 0.12 -10.16
CA VAL A 98 6.11 -0.47 -8.90
C VAL A 98 5.43 -1.79 -9.22
N THR A 99 5.99 -2.89 -8.72
CA THR A 99 5.40 -4.22 -8.92
C THR A 99 4.14 -4.38 -8.08
N VAL A 100 3.04 -4.72 -8.75
CA VAL A 100 1.77 -5.11 -8.12
C VAL A 100 1.71 -6.64 -8.11
N THR A 101 1.78 -7.25 -6.92
CA THR A 101 1.84 -8.70 -6.74
C THR A 101 0.48 -9.38 -6.68
N GLY A 102 -0.58 -8.63 -6.36
CA GLY A 102 -1.91 -9.20 -6.15
C GLY A 102 -3.05 -8.23 -6.40
N ASN A 103 -4.17 -8.80 -6.85
CA ASN A 103 -5.42 -8.10 -7.10
C ASN A 103 -6.15 -7.78 -5.78
N GLY A 104 -6.78 -6.61 -5.71
CA GLY A 104 -7.49 -6.14 -4.51
C GLY A 104 -8.68 -7.02 -4.08
N LEU A 105 -9.22 -7.84 -4.98
CA LEU A 105 -10.31 -8.78 -4.67
C LEU A 105 -9.91 -9.89 -3.68
N LYS A 106 -8.61 -10.09 -3.42
CA LYS A 106 -8.13 -11.05 -2.41
C LYS A 106 -8.45 -10.61 -0.98
N ASP A 107 -8.50 -9.31 -0.71
CA ASP A 107 -8.51 -8.76 0.66
C ASP A 107 -9.46 -7.56 0.76
N VAL A 108 -10.75 -7.80 0.49
CA VAL A 108 -11.79 -6.75 0.41
C VAL A 108 -12.18 -6.13 1.76
N GLN A 109 -11.87 -6.81 2.87
CA GLN A 109 -12.21 -6.37 4.22
C GLN A 109 -11.71 -4.95 4.55
N TRP A 110 -10.53 -4.58 4.04
CA TRP A 110 -9.94 -3.26 4.29
C TRP A 110 -10.71 -2.12 3.62
N ILE A 111 -11.39 -2.40 2.50
CA ILE A 111 -12.35 -1.47 1.91
C ILE A 111 -13.65 -1.48 2.71
N LEU A 112 -14.21 -2.65 2.99
CA LEU A 112 -15.52 -2.76 3.62
C LEU A 112 -15.55 -2.06 4.99
N ASN A 113 -14.48 -2.20 5.77
CA ASN A 113 -14.35 -1.55 7.08
C ASN A 113 -14.20 -0.02 7.01
N SER A 114 -13.87 0.52 5.83
CA SER A 114 -13.69 1.97 5.63
C SER A 114 -14.69 2.60 4.67
N ALA A 115 -15.54 1.81 4.03
CA ALA A 115 -16.65 2.32 3.24
C ALA A 115 -17.68 2.97 4.17
N GLY A 116 -17.96 4.25 3.94
CA GLY A 116 -19.08 4.92 4.59
C GLY A 116 -20.40 4.28 4.21
N LYS A 117 -21.42 4.39 5.07
CA LYS A 117 -22.77 3.99 4.69
C LYS A 117 -23.22 4.80 3.46
N PRO A 118 -23.88 4.16 2.48
CA PRO A 118 -24.43 4.89 1.35
C PRO A 118 -25.46 5.91 1.84
N VAL A 119 -25.55 7.05 1.16
CA VAL A 119 -26.65 8.00 1.37
C VAL A 119 -27.92 7.39 0.80
N VAL A 120 -28.86 7.01 1.67
CA VAL A 120 -30.14 6.41 1.27
C VAL A 120 -31.16 7.51 1.00
N ILE A 121 -31.79 7.46 -0.17
CA ILE A 121 -32.86 8.36 -0.58
C ILE A 121 -34.11 7.59 -1.01
N SER A 122 -35.26 8.26 -0.98
CA SER A 122 -36.47 7.75 -1.65
C SER A 122 -36.28 7.68 -3.17
N VAL A 123 -37.08 6.86 -3.85
CA VAL A 123 -37.12 6.78 -5.32
C VAL A 123 -37.67 8.09 -5.91
N ASP A 124 -36.79 9.07 -6.08
CA ASP A 124 -37.10 10.42 -6.57
C ASP A 124 -35.90 11.01 -7.33
N LEU A 125 -36.14 11.39 -8.59
CA LEU A 125 -35.11 11.90 -9.49
C LEU A 125 -34.49 13.23 -9.02
N LYS A 126 -35.31 14.16 -8.50
CA LYS A 126 -34.84 15.48 -8.06
C LYS A 126 -33.96 15.36 -6.82
N ARG A 127 -34.32 14.47 -5.89
CA ARG A 127 -33.50 14.15 -4.72
C ARG A 127 -32.19 13.48 -5.12
N ALA A 128 -32.23 12.53 -6.06
CA ALA A 128 -31.03 11.89 -6.58
C ALA A 128 -30.05 12.94 -7.15
N ALA A 129 -30.51 13.80 -8.07
CA ALA A 129 -29.72 14.87 -8.67
C ALA A 129 -29.09 15.78 -7.60
N LYS A 130 -29.89 16.25 -6.64
CA LYS A 130 -29.43 17.12 -5.55
C LYS A 130 -28.33 16.48 -4.70
N VAL A 131 -28.44 15.19 -4.36
CA VAL A 131 -27.46 14.48 -3.51
C VAL A 131 -26.11 14.29 -4.21
N ILE A 132 -26.11 14.07 -5.53
CA ILE A 132 -24.88 13.93 -6.31
C ILE A 132 -24.36 15.27 -6.87
N GLY A 133 -24.95 16.40 -6.47
CA GLY A 133 -24.49 17.74 -6.84
C GLY A 133 -24.87 18.19 -8.25
N LEU A 134 -25.83 17.52 -8.90
CA LEU A 134 -26.39 17.95 -10.18
C LEU A 134 -27.57 18.91 -9.92
N LYS A 135 -27.63 20.01 -10.68
CA LYS A 135 -28.74 20.97 -10.64
C LYS A 135 -29.89 20.50 -11.52
#